data_AF-A0A6A8AL50-F1
#
_entry.id   AF-A0A6A8AL50-F1
#
_cell.length_a   1.000
_cell.length_b   1.000
_cell.length_c   1.000
_cell.angle_alpha   90.00
_cell.angle_beta   90.00
_cell.angle_gamma   90.00
#
_symmetry.space_group_name_H-M   'P 1'
#
loop_
_entity.id
_entity.type
_entity.pdbx_description
1 polymer ?
#
loop_
_entity_poly.entity_id
_entity_poly.type
_entity_poly.pdbx_seq_one_letter_code
_entity_poly.pdbx_strand_id
1 'polypeptide(L)'
;MKTFARWFLTVVLLIVIAAAAGTFIPRPLFAPEQAAGGGETRRILVLSNPIHTDIAIPLDDETRAAYAFLGDTGIPVADPRAEWLVIGWGGRSFYLETPTWADLKPVPVFRALTIDRSVMHVDIAGPIDEGHPSVRAFDLSSAAFQNLSGFIQASFVREQGKVALIPGAGYGDYDQFYEAHGSFNALVGCNTWTAGALRAAGLHTGWWNPLPQTLGLSLDLYNRAQN
;
A
#
# COMPACT_ATOMS: atom_id res chain seq x y z
N MET A 1 19.51 -38.92 -1.23
CA MET A 1 18.16 -38.62 -0.69
C MET A 1 18.21 -37.92 0.68
N LYS A 2 18.87 -38.46 1.72
CA LYS A 2 18.95 -37.82 3.05
C LYS A 2 19.67 -36.46 3.09
N THR A 3 20.70 -36.28 2.26
CA THR A 3 21.45 -35.00 2.13
C THR A 3 20.65 -33.92 1.43
N PHE A 4 19.93 -34.26 0.36
CA PHE A 4 19.01 -33.36 -0.35
C PHE A 4 17.86 -32.89 0.55
N ALA A 5 17.23 -33.83 1.30
CA ALA A 5 16.17 -33.48 2.24
C ALA A 5 16.66 -32.56 3.38
N ARG A 6 17.86 -32.81 3.91
CA ARG A 6 18.48 -31.93 4.92
C ARG A 6 18.75 -30.54 4.36
N TRP A 7 19.34 -30.45 3.17
CA TRP A 7 19.63 -29.16 2.54
C TRP A 7 18.35 -28.37 2.26
N PHE A 8 17.32 -29.03 1.71
CA PHE A 8 16.00 -28.42 1.49
C PHE A 8 15.40 -27.89 2.79
N LEU A 9 15.39 -28.69 3.86
CA LEU A 9 14.87 -28.25 5.17
C LEU A 9 15.68 -27.08 5.75
N THR A 10 17.00 -27.08 5.60
CA THR A 10 17.84 -25.96 6.04
C THR A 10 17.50 -24.68 5.26
N VAL A 11 17.32 -24.77 3.94
CA VAL A 11 16.93 -23.61 3.13
C VAL A 11 15.56 -23.08 3.55
N VAL A 12 14.57 -23.97 3.73
CA VAL A 12 13.23 -23.59 4.21
C VAL A 12 13.32 -22.90 5.58
N LEU A 13 14.09 -23.46 6.51
CA LEU A 13 14.27 -22.88 7.84
C LEU A 13 14.91 -21.48 7.77
N LEU A 14 15.92 -21.29 6.93
CA LEU A 14 16.57 -19.98 6.75
C LEU A 14 15.60 -18.95 6.17
N ILE A 15 14.75 -19.33 5.20
CA ILE A 15 13.71 -18.46 4.65
C ILE A 15 12.70 -18.06 5.73
N VAL A 16 12.26 -19.02 6.55
CA VAL A 16 11.33 -18.75 7.66
C VAL A 16 11.94 -17.81 8.68
N ILE A 17 13.21 -18.02 9.06
CA ILE A 17 13.93 -17.13 9.98
C ILE A 17 14.07 -15.72 9.38
N ALA A 18 14.41 -15.61 8.10
CA ALA A 18 14.53 -14.32 7.42
C ALA A 18 13.20 -13.58 7.33
N ALA A 19 12.11 -14.28 7.01
CA ALA A 19 10.76 -13.72 7.00
C ALA A 19 10.31 -13.27 8.39
N ALA A 20 10.60 -14.08 9.42
CA ALA A 20 10.32 -13.74 10.81
C ALA A 20 11.12 -12.50 11.25
N ALA A 21 12.44 -12.49 11.02
CA ALA A 21 13.29 -11.34 11.32
C ALA A 21 12.81 -10.09 10.58
N GLY A 22 12.46 -10.21 9.30
CA GLY A 22 11.89 -9.13 8.50
C GLY A 22 10.57 -8.59 9.06
N THR A 23 9.73 -9.44 9.64
CA THR A 23 8.44 -9.04 10.21
C THR A 23 8.58 -8.45 11.62
N PHE A 24 9.45 -9.03 12.45
CA PHE A 24 9.54 -8.76 13.90
C PHE A 24 10.68 -7.81 14.30
N ILE A 25 11.53 -7.40 13.38
CA ILE A 25 12.49 -6.31 13.62
C ILE A 25 11.84 -5.02 13.10
N PRO A 26 11.61 -3.99 13.95
CA PRO A 26 10.98 -2.76 13.52
C PRO A 26 11.92 -1.91 12.65
N ARG A 27 11.32 -1.16 11.73
CA ARG A 27 11.94 -0.11 10.93
C ARG A 27 11.06 1.15 11.00
N PRO A 28 11.57 2.26 11.54
CA PRO A 28 12.89 2.44 12.16
C PRO A 28 13.06 1.63 13.46
N LEU A 29 14.31 1.29 13.82
CA LEU A 29 14.62 0.52 15.04
C LEU A 29 14.31 1.29 16.33
N PHE A 30 14.41 2.62 16.26
CA PHE A 30 14.07 3.53 17.35
C PHE A 30 12.92 4.40 16.88
N ALA A 31 11.91 4.56 17.73
CA ALA A 31 10.84 5.50 17.46
C ALA A 31 11.40 6.92 17.53
N PRO A 32 11.26 7.74 16.48
CA PRO A 32 11.38 9.17 16.67
C PRO A 32 10.34 9.59 17.70
N GLU A 33 10.74 10.42 18.65
CA GLU A 33 9.84 10.92 19.70
C GLU A 33 8.68 11.64 19.01
N GLN A 34 7.51 10.98 19.00
CA GLN A 34 6.30 11.59 18.50
C GLN A 34 6.04 12.78 19.40
N ALA A 35 6.09 13.98 18.83
CA ALA A 35 5.73 15.18 19.56
C ALA A 35 4.31 14.96 20.08
N ALA A 36 4.18 14.68 21.38
CA ALA A 36 2.91 14.59 22.07
C ALA A 36 2.31 16.00 22.01
N GLY A 37 1.54 16.26 20.96
CA GLY A 37 1.00 17.58 20.66
C GLY A 37 -0.44 17.42 20.26
N GLY A 38 -1.34 17.95 21.09
CA GLY A 38 -2.79 18.00 20.85
C GLY A 38 -3.19 18.93 19.69
N GLY A 39 -2.55 18.74 18.53
CA GLY A 39 -2.98 19.29 17.26
C GLY A 39 -4.00 18.38 16.58
N GLU A 40 -4.62 18.91 15.53
CA GLU A 40 -5.58 18.17 14.71
C GLU A 40 -4.94 16.94 14.09
N THR A 41 -5.56 15.77 14.30
CA THR A 41 -5.15 14.51 13.69
C THR A 41 -5.96 14.21 12.45
N ARG A 42 -5.35 13.50 11.51
CA ARG A 42 -5.95 13.05 10.26
C ARG A 42 -6.01 11.53 10.23
N ARG A 43 -7.23 11.01 10.20
CA ARG A 43 -7.54 9.57 10.11
C ARG A 43 -7.17 9.05 8.73
N ILE A 44 -6.36 8.00 8.65
CA ILE A 44 -6.14 7.22 7.42
C ILE A 44 -6.56 5.79 7.64
N LEU A 45 -6.86 5.07 6.55
CA LEU A 45 -7.14 3.65 6.61
C LEU A 45 -6.11 2.85 5.81
N VAL A 46 -5.71 1.70 6.33
CA VAL A 46 -5.04 0.64 5.60
C VAL A 46 -6.07 -0.42 5.29
N LEU A 47 -6.36 -0.58 4.01
CA LEU A 47 -7.29 -1.59 3.52
C LEU A 47 -6.49 -2.83 3.13
N SER A 48 -7.00 -4.00 3.47
CA SER A 48 -6.36 -5.26 3.13
C SER A 48 -7.35 -6.25 2.56
N ASN A 49 -6.84 -7.12 1.70
CA ASN A 49 -7.51 -8.35 1.28
C ASN A 49 -6.50 -9.52 1.43
N PRO A 50 -6.84 -10.76 1.05
CA PRO A 50 -5.95 -11.91 1.26
C PRO A 50 -4.53 -11.78 0.67
N ILE A 51 -4.35 -10.93 -0.35
CA ILE A 51 -3.10 -10.83 -1.13
C ILE A 51 -2.57 -9.41 -1.32
N HIS A 52 -3.35 -8.38 -1.01
CA HIS A 52 -3.06 -6.99 -1.37
C HIS A 52 -3.43 -5.99 -0.27
N THR A 53 -2.79 -4.82 -0.29
CA THR A 53 -3.08 -3.70 0.61
C THR A 53 -3.11 -2.36 -0.13
N ASP A 54 -4.05 -1.52 0.25
CA ASP A 54 -4.22 -0.13 -0.20
C ASP A 54 -4.25 0.83 1.00
N ILE A 55 -4.09 2.12 0.71
CA ILE A 55 -4.22 3.19 1.70
C ILE A 55 -5.39 4.08 1.29
N ALA A 56 -6.33 4.28 2.20
CA ALA A 56 -7.38 5.28 2.05
C ALA A 56 -7.02 6.54 2.82
N ILE A 57 -7.04 7.69 2.14
CA ILE A 57 -6.87 9.01 2.75
C ILE A 57 -8.17 9.82 2.63
N PRO A 58 -8.53 10.66 3.61
CA PRO A 58 -9.81 11.35 3.57
C PRO A 58 -9.79 12.46 2.52
N LEU A 59 -10.87 12.57 1.74
CA LEU A 59 -11.08 13.64 0.76
C LEU A 59 -11.69 14.88 1.40
N ASP A 60 -10.92 15.53 2.26
CA ASP A 60 -11.19 16.91 2.72
C ASP A 60 -10.69 17.95 1.71
N ASP A 61 -10.99 19.23 1.96
CA ASP A 61 -10.64 20.34 1.05
C ASP A 61 -9.15 20.38 0.71
N GLU A 62 -8.27 20.13 1.70
CA GLU A 62 -6.82 20.09 1.52
C GLU A 62 -6.41 18.94 0.58
N THR A 63 -6.96 17.74 0.81
CA THR A 63 -6.65 16.55 0.00
C THR A 63 -7.21 16.69 -1.40
N ARG A 64 -8.43 17.21 -1.56
CA ARG A 64 -9.03 17.48 -2.86
C ARG A 64 -8.19 18.46 -3.68
N ALA A 65 -7.67 19.50 -3.04
CA ALA A 65 -6.75 20.44 -3.69
C ALA A 65 -5.42 19.77 -4.07
N ALA A 66 -4.81 19.00 -3.16
CA ALA A 66 -3.54 18.33 -3.39
C ALA A 66 -3.61 17.27 -4.51
N TYR A 67 -4.76 16.59 -4.64
CA TYR A 67 -4.99 15.52 -5.61
C TYR A 67 -5.88 15.95 -6.80
N ALA A 68 -6.10 17.25 -6.99
CA ALA A 68 -6.93 17.79 -8.08
C ALA A 68 -6.48 17.34 -9.47
N PHE A 69 -5.18 17.05 -9.65
CA PHE A 69 -4.62 16.53 -10.91
C PHE A 69 -5.20 15.17 -11.33
N LEU A 70 -5.78 14.39 -10.41
CA LEU A 70 -6.48 13.14 -10.74
C LEU A 70 -7.83 13.42 -11.43
N GLY A 71 -8.44 14.57 -11.13
CA GLY A 71 -9.67 15.04 -11.77
C GLY A 71 -9.54 15.20 -13.28
N ASP A 72 -8.39 15.66 -13.74
CA ASP A 72 -8.06 15.80 -15.18
C ASP A 72 -8.08 14.45 -15.93
N THR A 73 -8.04 13.34 -15.20
CA THR A 73 -7.99 11.97 -15.73
C THR A 73 -9.27 11.16 -15.46
N GLY A 74 -10.31 11.81 -14.93
CA GLY A 74 -11.63 11.21 -14.76
C GLY A 74 -11.97 10.71 -13.35
N ILE A 75 -11.03 10.75 -12.40
CA ILE A 75 -11.35 10.45 -10.99
C ILE A 75 -12.15 11.63 -10.42
N PRO A 76 -13.39 11.45 -9.94
CA PRO A 76 -14.21 12.56 -9.47
C PRO A 76 -13.86 12.95 -8.02
N VAL A 77 -12.61 13.36 -7.81
CA VAL A 77 -12.08 13.82 -6.50
C VAL A 77 -12.83 15.02 -5.94
N ALA A 78 -13.63 15.73 -6.74
CA ALA A 78 -14.47 16.85 -6.30
C ALA A 78 -15.91 16.44 -5.96
N ASP A 79 -16.32 15.18 -6.15
CA ASP A 79 -17.66 14.72 -5.77
C ASP A 79 -17.80 14.77 -4.24
N PRO A 80 -18.77 15.51 -3.68
CA PRO A 80 -18.96 15.61 -2.24
C PRO A 80 -19.34 14.28 -1.57
N ARG A 81 -19.77 13.27 -2.33
CA ARG A 81 -20.06 11.91 -1.83
C ARG A 81 -18.82 11.02 -1.75
N ALA A 82 -17.70 11.43 -2.37
CA ALA A 82 -16.43 10.74 -2.24
C ALA A 82 -15.78 11.17 -0.92
N GLU A 83 -15.77 10.27 0.06
CA GLU A 83 -15.21 10.52 1.40
C GLU A 83 -13.74 10.10 1.49
N TRP A 84 -13.34 9.09 0.71
CA TRP A 84 -11.99 8.54 0.73
C TRP A 84 -11.41 8.46 -0.68
N LEU A 85 -10.12 8.78 -0.78
CA LEU A 85 -9.29 8.44 -1.93
C LEU A 85 -8.50 7.17 -1.59
N VAL A 86 -8.79 6.09 -2.30
CA VAL A 86 -8.15 4.78 -2.13
C VAL A 86 -7.01 4.67 -3.12
N ILE A 87 -5.80 4.38 -2.61
CA ILE A 87 -4.58 4.41 -3.39
C ILE A 87 -3.74 3.17 -3.12
N GLY A 88 -3.37 2.51 -4.21
CA GLY A 88 -2.51 1.33 -4.23
C GLY A 88 -1.30 1.48 -5.15
N TRP A 89 -0.37 0.56 -5.00
CA TRP A 89 0.78 0.38 -5.91
C TRP A 89 1.02 -1.10 -6.12
N GLY A 90 1.33 -1.52 -7.34
CA GLY A 90 1.55 -2.93 -7.60
C GLY A 90 2.04 -3.22 -9.01
N GLY A 91 2.17 -4.50 -9.35
CA GLY A 91 2.70 -4.93 -10.64
C GLY A 91 1.71 -4.65 -11.76
N ARG A 92 2.19 -4.07 -12.86
CA ARG A 92 1.38 -3.80 -14.04
C ARG A 92 0.68 -5.06 -14.53
N SER A 93 1.43 -6.13 -14.73
CA SER A 93 0.92 -7.39 -15.24
C SER A 93 -0.02 -8.04 -14.22
N PHE A 94 0.28 -7.89 -12.94
CA PHE A 94 -0.57 -8.42 -11.87
C PHE A 94 -1.96 -7.77 -11.83
N TYR A 95 -2.02 -6.44 -11.90
CA TYR A 95 -3.28 -5.71 -11.94
C TYR A 95 -3.99 -5.85 -13.28
N LEU A 96 -3.31 -5.53 -14.39
CA LEU A 96 -3.97 -5.40 -15.69
C LEU A 96 -4.32 -6.74 -16.35
N GLU A 97 -3.62 -7.84 -16.02
CA GLU A 97 -3.88 -9.16 -16.62
C GLU A 97 -4.77 -10.05 -15.74
N THR A 98 -5.21 -9.58 -14.56
CA THR A 98 -6.10 -10.32 -13.66
C THR A 98 -7.48 -9.64 -13.62
N PRO A 99 -8.40 -10.01 -14.52
CA PRO A 99 -9.66 -9.27 -14.75
C PRO A 99 -10.67 -9.35 -13.61
N THR A 100 -10.57 -10.34 -12.70
CA THR A 100 -11.31 -10.33 -11.43
C THR A 100 -10.44 -10.87 -10.30
N TRP A 101 -10.55 -10.28 -9.10
CA TRP A 101 -9.83 -10.76 -7.91
C TRP A 101 -10.13 -12.22 -7.56
N ALA A 102 -11.26 -12.77 -8.05
CA ALA A 102 -11.64 -14.17 -7.90
C ALA A 102 -10.87 -15.13 -8.82
N ASP A 103 -10.21 -14.63 -9.86
CA ASP A 103 -9.52 -15.43 -10.89
C ASP A 103 -8.02 -15.64 -10.64
N LEU A 104 -7.54 -15.39 -9.41
CA LEU A 104 -6.18 -15.72 -8.97
C LEU A 104 -5.97 -17.24 -9.00
N LYS A 105 -5.70 -17.78 -10.19
CA LYS A 105 -5.19 -19.14 -10.37
C LYS A 105 -3.76 -19.22 -9.80
N PRO A 106 -3.15 -20.41 -9.67
CA PRO A 106 -1.74 -20.53 -9.20
C PRO A 106 -0.68 -20.07 -10.23
N VAL A 107 -1.07 -19.84 -11.47
CA VAL A 107 -0.18 -19.47 -12.60
C VAL A 107 0.41 -18.04 -12.53
N PRO A 108 -0.25 -17.00 -11.97
CA PRO A 108 0.32 -15.67 -11.75
C PRO A 108 1.48 -15.68 -10.75
N VAL A 109 1.62 -16.69 -9.87
CA VAL A 109 2.65 -16.72 -8.83
C VAL A 109 4.06 -16.74 -9.43
N PHE A 110 4.27 -17.48 -10.53
CA PHE A 110 5.60 -17.52 -11.18
C PHE A 110 5.96 -16.22 -11.89
N ARG A 111 5.00 -15.54 -12.53
CA ARG A 111 5.24 -14.21 -13.14
C ARG A 111 5.42 -13.14 -12.08
N ALA A 112 4.69 -13.21 -10.97
CA ALA A 112 4.87 -12.31 -9.85
C ALA A 112 6.27 -12.43 -9.23
N LEU A 113 6.94 -13.58 -9.34
CA LEU A 113 8.35 -13.74 -8.92
C LEU A 113 9.37 -13.14 -9.91
N THR A 114 8.95 -12.77 -11.12
CA THR A 114 9.78 -12.03 -12.08
C THR A 114 9.66 -10.53 -11.88
N ILE A 115 10.63 -9.77 -12.40
CA ILE A 115 10.62 -8.30 -12.30
C ILE A 115 9.59 -7.75 -13.29
N ASP A 116 8.63 -6.98 -12.78
CA ASP A 116 7.60 -6.29 -13.54
C ASP A 116 7.71 -4.75 -13.35
N ARG A 117 7.08 -4.00 -14.24
CA ARG A 117 6.83 -2.58 -14.03
C ARG A 117 5.75 -2.39 -12.97
N SER A 118 5.73 -1.21 -12.36
CA SER A 118 4.73 -0.87 -11.36
C SER A 118 3.71 0.14 -11.86
N VAL A 119 2.52 0.09 -11.27
CA VAL A 119 1.42 1.02 -11.52
C VAL A 119 0.84 1.50 -10.21
N MET A 120 0.35 2.74 -10.22
CA MET A 120 -0.51 3.28 -9.18
C MET A 120 -1.94 2.87 -9.50
N HIS A 121 -2.66 2.41 -8.48
CA HIS A 121 -4.08 2.14 -8.52
C HIS A 121 -4.79 3.25 -7.73
N VAL A 122 -5.84 3.83 -8.29
CA VAL A 122 -6.57 4.93 -7.66
C VAL A 122 -8.05 4.72 -7.86
N ASP A 123 -8.78 4.79 -6.76
CA ASP A 123 -10.24 4.72 -6.71
C ASP A 123 -10.77 5.71 -5.65
N ILE A 124 -12.07 5.94 -5.64
CA ILE A 124 -12.76 6.72 -4.60
C ILE A 124 -13.83 5.89 -3.91
N ALA A 125 -14.03 6.15 -2.62
CA ALA A 125 -15.07 5.49 -1.85
C ALA A 125 -15.91 6.52 -1.07
N GLY A 126 -17.18 6.18 -0.84
CA GLY A 126 -17.98 6.79 0.22
C GLY A 126 -17.57 6.23 1.59
N PRO A 127 -18.49 6.13 2.57
CA PRO A 127 -18.16 5.60 3.89
C PRO A 127 -17.52 4.20 3.85
N ILE A 128 -16.44 4.02 4.62
CA ILE A 128 -15.78 2.73 4.84
C ILE A 128 -16.05 2.29 6.28
N ASP A 129 -16.47 1.02 6.48
CA ASP A 129 -16.65 0.44 7.81
C ASP A 129 -15.29 0.14 8.46
N GLU A 130 -14.86 1.01 9.36
CA GLU A 130 -13.62 0.85 10.13
C GLU A 130 -13.65 -0.35 11.10
N GLY A 131 -14.82 -0.89 11.43
CA GLY A 131 -14.97 -2.09 12.25
C GLY A 131 -14.70 -3.39 11.49
N HIS A 132 -14.56 -3.33 10.17
CA HIS A 132 -14.31 -4.51 9.34
C HIS A 132 -12.90 -5.07 9.62
N PRO A 133 -12.72 -6.39 9.78
CA PRO A 133 -11.44 -7.00 10.18
C PRO A 133 -10.30 -6.81 9.17
N SER A 134 -10.61 -6.37 7.96
CA SER A 134 -9.62 -6.08 6.91
C SER A 134 -9.27 -4.60 6.79
N VAL A 135 -9.83 -3.75 7.66
CA VAL A 135 -9.59 -2.32 7.75
C VAL A 135 -8.83 -2.04 9.05
N ARG A 136 -7.82 -1.19 8.96
CA ARG A 136 -7.13 -0.64 10.13
C ARG A 136 -6.98 0.83 9.96
N ALA A 137 -7.06 1.55 11.05
CA ALA A 137 -7.21 2.97 11.01
C ALA A 137 -6.20 3.63 11.94
N PHE A 138 -5.54 4.66 11.43
CA PHE A 138 -4.45 5.34 12.12
C PHE A 138 -4.69 6.84 12.13
N ASP A 139 -4.46 7.46 13.28
CA ASP A 139 -4.49 8.91 13.42
C ASP A 139 -3.09 9.50 13.25
N LEU A 140 -2.92 10.28 12.19
CA LEU A 140 -1.66 10.94 11.86
C LEU A 140 -1.70 12.41 12.27
N SER A 141 -0.58 12.96 12.74
CA SER A 141 -0.45 14.42 12.78
C SER A 141 -0.49 15.01 11.37
N SER A 142 -0.80 16.31 11.23
CA SER A 142 -0.80 16.96 9.90
C SER A 142 0.55 16.78 9.18
N ALA A 143 1.67 16.87 9.89
CA ALA A 143 3.00 16.65 9.32
C ALA A 143 3.21 15.20 8.84
N ALA A 144 2.77 14.22 9.63
CA ALA A 144 2.82 12.81 9.24
C ALA A 144 1.94 12.52 8.00
N PHE A 145 0.75 13.10 7.94
CA PHE A 145 -0.13 13.00 6.79
C PHE A 145 0.50 13.62 5.53
N GLN A 146 1.14 14.79 5.65
CA GLN A 146 1.82 15.42 4.52
C GLN A 146 3.01 14.59 4.02
N ASN A 147 3.77 13.94 4.92
CA ASN A 147 4.83 13.02 4.51
C ASN A 147 4.27 11.78 3.77
N LEU A 148 3.16 11.22 4.25
CA LEU A 148 2.45 10.14 3.56
C LEU A 148 2.01 10.57 2.16
N SER A 149 1.33 11.71 2.07
CA SER A 149 0.84 12.28 0.81
C SER A 149 1.98 12.55 -0.16
N GLY A 150 3.09 13.11 0.31
CA GLY A 150 4.29 13.32 -0.48
C GLY A 150 4.89 12.02 -1.03
N PHE A 151 4.96 10.97 -0.21
CA PHE A 151 5.42 9.64 -0.65
C PHE A 151 4.51 9.06 -1.75
N ILE A 152 3.19 9.15 -1.56
CA ILE A 152 2.20 8.68 -2.52
C ILE A 152 2.34 9.44 -3.84
N GLN A 153 2.36 10.77 -3.80
CA GLN A 153 2.50 11.60 -5.00
C GLN A 153 3.80 11.37 -5.74
N ALA A 154 4.91 11.13 -5.02
CA ALA A 154 6.21 10.80 -5.60
C ALA A 154 6.25 9.39 -6.24
N SER A 155 5.26 8.54 -5.97
CA SER A 155 5.17 7.21 -6.58
C SER A 155 4.62 7.26 -8.01
N PHE A 156 3.90 8.31 -8.40
CA PHE A 156 3.39 8.49 -9.76
C PHE A 156 4.51 8.87 -10.74
N VAL A 157 4.54 8.24 -11.91
CA VAL A 157 5.30 8.76 -13.05
C VAL A 157 4.54 9.93 -13.65
N ARG A 158 5.29 11.00 -13.94
CA ARG A 158 4.76 12.20 -14.59
C ARG A 158 5.41 12.42 -15.95
N GLU A 159 4.58 12.59 -16.97
CA GLU A 159 4.98 12.95 -18.32
C GLU A 159 4.46 14.36 -18.62
N GLN A 160 5.36 15.27 -19.02
CA GLN A 160 5.02 16.67 -19.29
C GLN A 160 4.27 17.35 -18.11
N GLY A 161 4.62 16.99 -16.88
CA GLY A 161 4.02 17.53 -15.65
C GLY A 161 2.70 16.87 -15.23
N LYS A 162 2.12 15.99 -16.05
CA LYS A 162 0.86 15.28 -15.77
C LYS A 162 1.12 13.84 -15.38
N VAL A 163 0.25 13.25 -14.56
CA VAL A 163 0.33 11.81 -14.26
C VAL A 163 0.06 11.00 -15.52
N ALA A 164 0.85 9.94 -15.72
CA ALA A 164 0.73 9.09 -16.90
C ALA A 164 -0.38 8.04 -16.72
N LEU A 165 -1.60 8.38 -17.15
CA LEU A 165 -2.77 7.49 -17.14
C LEU A 165 -2.56 6.28 -18.06
N ILE A 166 -3.02 5.11 -17.64
CA ILE A 166 -3.10 3.89 -18.44
C ILE A 166 -4.58 3.72 -18.89
N PRO A 167 -4.92 4.05 -20.15
CA PRO A 167 -6.31 4.08 -20.59
C PRO A 167 -6.97 2.70 -20.59
N GLY A 168 -8.22 2.62 -20.11
CA GLY A 168 -9.05 1.40 -20.18
C GLY A 168 -8.62 0.28 -19.24
N ALA A 169 -7.77 0.58 -18.25
CA ALA A 169 -7.25 -0.38 -17.28
C ALA A 169 -8.12 -0.56 -16.03
N GLY A 170 -9.00 0.40 -15.73
CA GLY A 170 -9.87 0.38 -14.56
C GLY A 170 -10.95 -0.71 -14.59
N TYR A 171 -11.33 -1.19 -13.41
CA TYR A 171 -12.43 -2.14 -13.20
C TYR A 171 -13.81 -1.46 -13.09
N GLY A 172 -13.87 -0.14 -13.02
CA GLY A 172 -15.11 0.63 -12.87
C GLY A 172 -14.97 2.10 -13.30
N ASP A 173 -16.07 2.85 -13.21
CA ASP A 173 -16.16 4.23 -13.75
C ASP A 173 -15.20 5.22 -13.08
N TYR A 174 -14.77 4.94 -11.84
CA TYR A 174 -13.92 5.82 -11.03
C TYR A 174 -12.62 5.15 -10.60
N ASP A 175 -12.34 3.99 -11.18
CA ASP A 175 -11.14 3.21 -10.93
C ASP A 175 -10.14 3.43 -12.07
N GLN A 176 -8.93 3.90 -11.76
CA GLN A 176 -7.91 4.17 -12.78
C GLN A 176 -6.54 3.67 -12.37
N PHE A 177 -5.74 3.36 -13.39
CA PHE A 177 -4.33 2.99 -13.23
C PHE A 177 -3.42 4.03 -13.89
N TYR A 178 -2.27 4.27 -13.26
CA TYR A 178 -1.25 5.19 -13.74
C TYR A 178 0.12 4.51 -13.71
N GLU A 179 1.03 4.91 -14.58
CA GLU A 179 2.43 4.48 -14.50
C GLU A 179 3.04 4.90 -13.15
N ALA A 180 3.82 4.02 -12.53
CA ALA A 180 4.47 4.27 -11.24
C ALA A 180 5.98 4.08 -11.29
N HIS A 181 6.67 4.78 -10.39
CA HIS A 181 8.09 4.57 -10.16
C HIS A 181 8.34 3.28 -9.38
N GLY A 182 9.41 2.57 -9.74
CA GLY A 182 9.85 1.35 -9.09
C GLY A 182 9.57 0.08 -9.91
N SER A 183 10.18 -1.01 -9.46
CA SER A 183 10.02 -2.34 -10.05
C SER A 183 9.27 -3.23 -9.08
N PHE A 184 8.32 -4.00 -9.59
CA PHE A 184 7.51 -4.91 -8.82
C PHE A 184 8.06 -6.34 -8.90
N ASN A 185 8.02 -7.05 -7.78
CA ASN A 185 7.98 -8.51 -7.73
C ASN A 185 7.24 -8.93 -6.45
N ALA A 186 6.89 -10.21 -6.31
CA ALA A 186 6.09 -10.72 -5.19
C ALA A 186 6.75 -10.53 -3.81
N LEU A 187 8.07 -10.33 -3.76
CA LEU A 187 8.82 -10.06 -2.52
C LEU A 187 8.94 -8.55 -2.24
N VAL A 188 8.81 -7.71 -3.27
CA VAL A 188 8.84 -6.24 -3.22
C VAL A 188 7.61 -5.71 -3.95
N GLY A 189 6.45 -5.98 -3.36
CA GLY A 189 5.14 -5.70 -3.92
C GLY A 189 4.37 -4.62 -3.17
N CYS A 190 3.06 -4.56 -3.40
CA CYS A 190 2.10 -3.66 -2.78
C CYS A 190 2.25 -3.53 -1.26
N ASN A 191 2.41 -4.65 -0.56
CA ASN A 191 2.57 -4.68 0.91
C ASN A 191 3.85 -3.95 1.35
N THR A 192 4.93 -4.09 0.59
CA THR A 192 6.20 -3.41 0.90
C THR A 192 6.16 -1.92 0.56
N TRP A 193 5.43 -1.54 -0.50
CA TRP A 193 5.15 -0.14 -0.83
C TRP A 193 4.29 0.51 0.26
N THR A 194 3.21 -0.15 0.68
CA THR A 194 2.33 0.28 1.78
C THR A 194 3.14 0.47 3.06
N ALA A 195 3.98 -0.51 3.43
CA ALA A 195 4.88 -0.38 4.56
C ALA A 195 5.86 0.82 4.41
N GLY A 196 6.31 1.12 3.20
CA GLY A 196 7.13 2.29 2.88
C GLY A 196 6.39 3.61 3.10
N ALA A 197 5.17 3.72 2.59
CA ALA A 197 4.31 4.89 2.74
C ALA A 197 3.98 5.17 4.21
N LEU A 198 3.60 4.13 4.96
CA LEU A 198 3.31 4.24 6.39
C LEU A 198 4.57 4.66 7.17
N ARG A 199 5.75 4.14 6.82
CA ARG A 199 7.01 4.59 7.43
C ARG A 199 7.35 6.04 7.10
N ALA A 200 7.03 6.53 5.91
CA ALA A 200 7.16 7.95 5.57
C ALA A 200 6.25 8.81 6.47
N ALA A 201 5.09 8.29 6.85
CA ALA A 201 4.18 8.89 7.82
C ALA A 201 4.65 8.76 9.29
N GLY A 202 5.78 8.11 9.56
CA GLY A 202 6.29 7.88 10.92
C GLY A 202 5.66 6.70 11.66
N LEU A 203 4.83 5.89 10.99
CA LEU A 203 4.39 4.59 11.51
C LEU A 203 5.52 3.55 11.43
N HIS A 204 5.43 2.55 12.28
CA HIS A 204 6.42 1.50 12.38
C HIS A 204 5.94 0.23 11.68
N THR A 205 6.80 -0.36 10.87
CA THR A 205 6.57 -1.67 10.26
C THR A 205 7.84 -2.52 10.37
N GLY A 206 7.73 -3.80 10.07
CA GLY A 206 8.87 -4.69 9.93
C GLY A 206 9.77 -4.23 8.80
N TRP A 207 11.03 -4.67 8.84
CA TRP A 207 11.95 -4.49 7.71
C TRP A 207 11.43 -5.06 6.39
N TRP A 208 10.65 -6.15 6.45
CA TRP A 208 10.13 -6.83 5.27
C TRP A 208 8.76 -7.47 5.53
N ASN A 209 7.74 -6.98 4.81
CA ASN A 209 6.36 -7.45 4.91
C ASN A 209 5.80 -7.72 3.51
N PRO A 210 6.12 -8.87 2.89
CA PRO A 210 5.71 -9.17 1.52
C PRO A 210 4.23 -9.58 1.42
N LEU A 211 3.57 -9.93 2.53
CA LEU A 211 2.18 -10.39 2.58
C LEU A 211 1.31 -9.49 3.47
N PRO A 212 0.01 -9.33 3.18
CA PRO A 212 -0.90 -8.53 4.01
C PRO A 212 -0.93 -8.98 5.46
N GLN A 213 -0.85 -10.30 5.73
CA GLN A 213 -0.86 -10.85 7.09
C GLN A 213 0.41 -10.49 7.87
N THR A 214 1.55 -10.38 7.18
CA THR A 214 2.82 -9.97 7.82
C THR A 214 2.85 -8.48 8.12
N LEU A 215 2.34 -7.65 7.20
CA LEU A 215 2.21 -6.20 7.42
C LEU A 215 1.18 -5.94 8.51
N GLY A 216 0.01 -6.55 8.34
CA GLY A 216 -0.85 -7.15 9.35
C GLY A 216 -0.29 -7.13 10.76
N LEU A 217 0.35 -8.22 11.10
CA LEU A 217 0.95 -8.44 12.41
C LEU A 217 1.89 -7.31 12.83
N SER A 218 2.70 -6.80 11.90
CA SER A 218 3.68 -5.77 12.21
C SER A 218 3.05 -4.45 12.68
N LEU A 219 1.97 -4.01 12.05
CA LEU A 219 1.28 -2.78 12.42
C LEU A 219 0.68 -2.90 13.83
N ASP A 220 0.08 -4.04 14.16
CA ASP A 220 -0.54 -4.32 15.48
C ASP A 220 0.50 -4.44 16.60
N LEU A 221 1.74 -4.80 16.26
CA LEU A 221 2.83 -4.91 17.23
C LEU A 221 3.42 -3.54 17.58
N TYR A 222 3.57 -2.64 16.62
CA TYR A 222 4.36 -1.42 16.81
C TYR A 222 3.55 -0.14 16.94
N ASN A 223 2.26 -0.13 16.58
CA ASN A 223 1.47 1.11 16.49
C ASN A 223 0.19 1.09 17.35
N ARG A 224 0.13 0.27 18.41
CA ARG A 224 -1.08 0.12 19.26
C ARG A 224 -1.61 1.41 19.89
N ALA A 225 -0.79 2.45 20.00
CA ALA A 225 -1.24 3.74 20.51
C ALA A 225 -2.01 4.58 19.47
N GLN A 226 -1.98 4.17 18.19
CA GLN A 226 -2.59 4.89 17.06
C GLN A 226 -3.75 4.12 16.40
N ASN A 227 -3.97 2.85 16.79
CA ASN A 227 -5.02 1.94 16.30
C ASN A 227 -6.24 1.94 17.22
#